data_AF-A0A444XIW5-F1
#
_entry.id   AF-A0A444XIW5-F1
#
_cell.length_a   1.000
_cell.length_b   1.000
_cell.length_c   1.000
_cell.angle_alpha   90.00
_cell.angle_beta   90.00
_cell.angle_gamma   90.00
#
_symmetry.space_group_name_H-M   'P 1'
#
loop_
_entity.id
_entity.type
_entity.pdbx_description
1 polymer ?
#
loop_
_entity_poly.entity_id
_entity_poly.type
_entity_poly.pdbx_seq_one_letter_code
_entity_poly.pdbx_strand_id
1 'polypeptide(L)'
;MVDKGIWSDTDDYRLVDALFSLDACSMEEVDWDNLLEHRDGELCRKRWNQMVRYIGEHGRKSFTEQVEILAKRYCPDLLEAREAFDSQPVICGRSCEKILP
;
A
#
# COMPACT_ATOMS: atom_id res chain seq x y z
N MET A 1 -12.86 -14.91 -4.48
CA MET A 1 -11.40 -15.10 -4.60
C MET A 1 -10.87 -15.82 -3.39
N VAL A 2 -11.11 -15.30 -2.18
CA VAL A 2 -10.76 -15.97 -0.93
C VAL A 2 -11.54 -17.26 -0.71
N ASP A 3 -12.88 -17.19 -0.83
CA ASP A 3 -13.77 -18.35 -0.72
C ASP A 3 -13.50 -19.47 -1.74
N LYS A 4 -12.83 -19.13 -2.86
CA LYS A 4 -12.43 -20.10 -3.91
C LYS A 4 -11.02 -20.66 -3.69
N GLY A 5 -10.35 -20.32 -2.58
CA GLY A 5 -8.95 -20.68 -2.30
C GLY A 5 -7.92 -20.02 -3.21
N ILE A 6 -8.32 -19.06 -4.05
CA ILE A 6 -7.43 -18.39 -5.02
C ILE A 6 -6.56 -17.36 -4.31
N TRP A 7 -7.04 -16.78 -3.21
CA TRP A 7 -6.39 -15.73 -2.43
C TRP A 7 -6.47 -16.08 -0.94
N SER A 8 -5.39 -15.95 -0.18
CA SER A 8 -5.42 -16.18 1.28
C SER A 8 -5.73 -14.87 2.00
N ASP A 9 -6.37 -14.93 3.17
CA ASP A 9 -6.47 -13.76 4.05
C ASP A 9 -5.09 -13.18 4.37
N THR A 10 -4.06 -14.03 4.51
CA THR A 10 -2.66 -13.59 4.70
C THR A 10 -2.14 -12.76 3.52
N ASP A 11 -2.63 -13.00 2.31
CA ASP A 11 -2.24 -12.21 1.14
C ASP A 11 -2.83 -10.80 1.19
N ASP A 12 -3.94 -10.56 1.88
CA ASP A 12 -4.47 -9.21 2.08
C ASP A 12 -3.50 -8.33 2.88
N TYR A 13 -2.92 -8.90 3.96
CA TYR A 13 -1.92 -8.22 4.76
C TYR A 13 -0.68 -7.90 3.92
N ARG A 14 -0.17 -8.88 3.17
CA ARG A 14 1.01 -8.69 2.30
C ARG A 14 0.77 -7.66 1.21
N LEU A 15 -0.42 -7.66 0.60
CA LEU A 15 -0.77 -6.70 -0.44
C LEU A 15 -0.79 -5.28 0.12
N VAL A 16 -1.47 -5.07 1.25
CA VAL A 16 -1.58 -3.74 1.87
C VAL A 16 -0.22 -3.26 2.39
N ASP A 17 0.57 -4.14 3.01
CA ASP A 17 1.92 -3.85 3.48
C ASP A 17 2.86 -3.43 2.34
N ALA A 18 2.85 -4.17 1.23
CA ALA A 18 3.66 -3.85 0.06
C ALA A 18 3.25 -2.51 -0.58
N LEU A 19 1.95 -2.26 -0.73
CA LEU A 19 1.44 -0.99 -1.26
C LEU A 19 1.77 0.20 -0.34
N PHE A 20 1.72 -0.01 0.97
CA PHE A 20 2.06 1.00 1.97
C PHE A 20 3.56 1.31 1.94
N SER A 21 4.40 0.28 1.90
CA SER A 21 5.86 0.43 1.85
C SER A 21 6.36 1.02 0.52
N LEU A 22 5.64 0.79 -0.57
CA LEU A 22 5.94 1.37 -1.88
C LEU A 22 5.67 2.88 -1.95
N ASP A 23 4.84 3.42 -1.03
CA ASP A 23 4.44 4.84 -0.97
C ASP A 23 3.92 5.37 -2.32
N ALA A 24 3.28 4.51 -3.11
CA ALA A 24 2.76 4.87 -4.43
C ALA A 24 1.62 5.88 -4.31
N CYS A 25 1.61 6.89 -5.19
CA CYS A 25 0.55 7.91 -5.20
C CYS A 25 -0.68 7.48 -6.00
N SER A 26 -0.54 6.46 -6.85
CA SER A 26 -1.60 6.00 -7.76
C SER A 26 -1.45 4.52 -8.12
N MET A 27 -2.53 3.92 -8.64
CA MET A 27 -2.52 2.52 -9.09
C MET A 27 -1.60 2.27 -10.30
N GLU A 28 -1.27 3.32 -11.07
CA GLU A 28 -0.45 3.22 -12.28
C GLU A 28 1.05 3.16 -11.96
N GLU A 29 1.45 3.75 -10.83
CA GLU A 29 2.83 3.71 -10.34
C GLU A 29 3.18 2.39 -9.65
N VAL A 30 2.17 1.58 -9.35
CA VAL A 30 2.36 0.26 -8.74
C VAL A 30 2.72 -0.75 -9.82
N ASP A 31 3.92 -1.34 -9.72
CA ASP A 31 4.28 -2.52 -10.50
C ASP A 31 3.60 -3.76 -9.91
N TRP A 32 2.34 -3.97 -10.27
CA TRP A 32 1.52 -5.07 -9.74
C TRP A 32 2.10 -6.45 -10.00
N ASP A 33 2.78 -6.64 -11.13
CA ASP A 33 3.33 -7.93 -11.55
C ASP A 33 4.57 -8.32 -10.72
N ASN A 34 5.25 -7.33 -10.13
CA ASN A 34 6.37 -7.55 -9.21
C ASN A 34 6.05 -7.17 -7.75
N LEU A 35 4.80 -6.80 -7.44
CA LEU A 35 4.40 -6.36 -6.10
C LEU A 35 4.45 -7.49 -5.07
N LEU A 36 4.04 -8.69 -5.47
CA LEU A 36 4.06 -9.90 -4.64
C LEU A 36 4.69 -11.04 -5.44
N GLU A 37 5.88 -11.50 -5.05
CA GLU A 37 6.66 -12.51 -5.79
C GLU A 37 5.89 -13.81 -6.06
N HIS A 38 4.93 -14.16 -5.20
CA HIS A 38 4.15 -15.40 -5.28
C HIS A 38 2.75 -15.21 -5.88
N ARG A 39 2.40 -14.02 -6.40
CA ARG A 39 1.07 -13.71 -6.93
C ARG A 39 1.13 -12.94 -8.25
N ASP A 40 0.29 -13.34 -9.20
CA ASP A 40 0.10 -12.58 -10.43
C ASP A 40 -0.43 -11.16 -10.17
N GLY A 41 0.11 -10.18 -10.88
CA GLY A 41 -0.29 -8.78 -10.73
C GLY A 41 -1.76 -8.52 -11.06
N GLU A 42 -2.35 -9.29 -11.96
CA GLU A 42 -3.79 -9.21 -12.24
C GLU A 42 -4.63 -9.62 -11.01
N LEU A 43 -4.19 -10.64 -10.26
CA LEU A 43 -4.86 -11.07 -9.05
C LEU A 43 -4.73 -10.02 -7.94
N CYS A 44 -3.53 -9.44 -7.78
CA CYS A 44 -3.30 -8.33 -6.85
C CYS A 44 -4.24 -7.15 -7.16
N ARG A 45 -4.32 -6.72 -8.42
CA ARG A 45 -5.24 -5.66 -8.86
C ARG A 45 -6.71 -6.00 -8.60
N LYS A 46 -7.14 -7.22 -8.94
CA LYS A 46 -8.52 -7.68 -8.70
C LYS A 46 -8.85 -7.70 -7.22
N ARG A 47 -7.91 -8.07 -6.36
CA ARG A 47 -8.11 -8.06 -4.91
C ARG A 47 -8.17 -6.64 -4.37
N TRP A 48 -7.22 -5.78 -4.75
CA TRP A 48 -7.21 -4.37 -4.37
C TRP A 48 -8.55 -3.71 -4.66
N ASN A 49 -9.08 -3.88 -5.89
CA ASN A 49 -10.39 -3.35 -6.28
C ASN A 49 -11.54 -3.90 -5.42
N GLN A 50 -11.47 -5.16 -4.95
CA GLN A 50 -12.47 -5.67 -4.00
C GLN A 50 -12.35 -4.97 -2.65
N MET A 51 -11.13 -4.86 -2.10
CA MET A 51 -10.89 -4.22 -0.80
C MET A 51 -11.36 -2.76 -0.80
N VAL A 52 -11.03 -2.00 -1.83
CA VAL A 52 -11.48 -0.60 -2.02
C VAL A 52 -13.01 -0.50 -2.11
N ARG A 53 -13.68 -1.47 -2.74
CA ARG A 53 -15.16 -1.49 -2.77
C ARG A 53 -15.76 -1.83 -1.41
N TYR A 54 -15.08 -2.63 -0.59
CA TYR A 54 -15.57 -3.05 0.74
C TYR A 54 -15.35 -2.01 1.84
N ILE A 55 -14.42 -1.06 1.68
CA ILE A 55 -14.25 0.06 2.64
C ILE A 55 -15.33 1.14 2.52
N GLY A 56 -16.30 0.98 1.60
CA GLY A 56 -17.48 1.83 1.49
C GLY A 56 -17.17 3.25 1.05
N GLU A 57 -17.60 4.24 1.84
CA GLU A 57 -17.40 5.67 1.53
C GLU A 57 -15.92 6.05 1.37
N HIS A 58 -15.03 5.36 2.08
CA HIS A 58 -13.59 5.55 1.96
C HIS A 58 -13.02 5.12 0.60
N GLY A 59 -13.73 4.30 -0.17
CA GLY A 59 -13.32 3.92 -1.52
C GLY A 59 -13.37 5.06 -2.55
N ARG A 60 -13.91 6.22 -2.17
CA ARG A 60 -13.89 7.45 -2.99
C ARG A 60 -12.72 8.39 -2.67
N LYS A 61 -11.93 8.07 -1.64
CA LYS A 61 -10.73 8.85 -1.27
C LYS A 61 -9.60 8.64 -2.28
N SER A 62 -8.51 9.38 -2.14
CA SER A 62 -7.31 9.17 -2.96
C SER A 62 -6.71 7.78 -2.73
N PHE A 63 -5.92 7.29 -3.68
CA PHE A 63 -5.26 5.98 -3.57
C PHE A 63 -4.43 5.88 -2.28
N THR A 64 -3.61 6.90 -1.98
CA THR A 64 -2.81 6.96 -0.76
C THR A 64 -3.68 6.87 0.50
N GLU A 65 -4.78 7.64 0.59
CA GLU A 65 -5.69 7.56 1.72
C GLU A 65 -6.34 6.17 1.85
N GLN A 66 -6.71 5.54 0.72
CA GLN A 66 -7.26 4.18 0.73
C GLN A 66 -6.25 3.16 1.26
N VAL A 67 -4.98 3.26 0.84
CA VAL A 67 -3.88 2.42 1.32
C VAL A 67 -3.68 2.62 2.81
N GLU A 68 -3.65 3.87 3.30
CA GLU A 68 -3.51 4.17 4.73
C GLU A 68 -4.68 3.61 5.56
N ILE A 69 -5.92 3.77 5.10
CA ILE A 69 -7.10 3.27 5.80
C ILE A 69 -7.07 1.74 5.88
N LEU A 70 -6.67 1.07 4.80
CA LEU A 70 -6.50 -0.37 4.80
C LEU A 70 -5.31 -0.79 5.67
N ALA A 71 -4.18 -0.08 5.62
CA ALA A 71 -3.01 -0.35 6.46
C ALA A 71 -3.36 -0.25 7.94
N LYS A 72 -4.11 0.78 8.35
CA LYS A 72 -4.65 0.91 9.73
C LYS A 72 -5.51 -0.27 10.16
N ARG A 73 -6.25 -0.87 9.22
CA ARG A 73 -7.19 -1.96 9.50
C ARG A 73 -6.50 -3.33 9.54
N TYR A 74 -5.51 -3.55 8.68
CA TYR A 74 -4.83 -4.85 8.55
C TYR A 74 -3.51 -4.90 9.34
N CYS A 75 -2.82 -3.78 9.55
CA CYS A 75 -1.51 -3.73 10.20
C CYS A 75 -1.40 -2.56 11.19
N PRO A 76 -1.93 -2.69 12.43
CA PRO A 76 -1.82 -1.65 13.45
C PRO A 76 -0.36 -1.30 13.80
N ASP A 77 0.58 -2.26 13.74
CA ASP A 77 2.01 -2.01 13.98
C ASP A 77 2.68 -1.13 12.91
N LEU A 78 2.22 -1.18 11.65
CA LEU A 78 2.75 -0.31 10.58
C LEU A 78 2.31 1.15 10.75
N LEU A 79 1.17 1.39 11.39
CA LEU A 79 0.69 2.73 11.71
C LEU A 79 1.63 3.42 12.68
N GLU A 80 2.03 2.75 13.77
CA GLU A 80 2.93 3.33 14.78
C GLU A 80 4.27 3.71 14.15
N ALA A 81 4.81 2.85 13.28
CA ALA A 81 6.03 3.14 12.55
C ALA A 81 5.88 4.40 11.67
N ARG A 82 4.79 4.56 10.93
CA ARG A 82 4.59 5.75 10.07
C ARG A 82 4.21 6.99 10.85
N GLU A 83 3.41 6.93 11.91
CA GLU A 83 3.16 8.07 12.79
C GLU A 83 4.48 8.55 13.42
N ALA A 84 5.39 7.63 13.75
CA ALA A 84 6.73 7.98 14.20
C ALA A 84 7.58 8.63 13.09
N PHE A 85 7.48 8.19 11.83
CA PHE A 85 8.14 8.82 10.67
C PHE A 85 7.55 10.19 10.31
N ASP A 86 6.21 10.33 10.28
CA ASP A 86 5.51 11.57 9.95
C ASP A 86 5.67 12.62 11.06
N SER A 87 5.78 12.16 12.31
CA SER A 87 6.15 13.02 13.45
C SER A 87 7.62 13.46 13.43
N GLN A 88 8.45 12.94 12.51
CA GLN A 88 9.78 13.53 12.29
C GLN A 88 9.60 14.87 11.58
N PRO A 89 10.27 15.94 12.05
CA PRO A 89 10.19 17.22 11.37
C PRO A 89 10.68 17.02 9.93
N VAL A 90 9.79 17.26 8.96
CA VAL A 90 10.13 17.33 7.55
C VAL A 90 11.15 18.44 7.40
N ILE A 91 12.43 18.10 7.49
CA ILE A 91 13.48 18.99 7.02
C ILE A 91 13.35 18.93 5.50
N CYS A 92 12.60 19.89 4.96
CA CYS A 92 12.52 20.15 3.53
C CYS A 92 13.92 20.53 3.04
N GLY A 93 14.74 19.53 2.80
CA GLY A 93 16.00 19.61 2.09
C GLY A 93 15.74 19.29 0.63
N ARG A 94 15.27 20.29 -0.13
CA ARG A 94 15.62 20.32 -1.56
C ARG A 94 17.15 20.31 -1.62
N SER A 95 17.75 19.17 -1.95
CA SER A 95 19.12 19.12 -2.44
C SER A 95 19.30 17.91 -3.34
N CYS A 96 18.87 18.11 -4.58
CA CYS A 96 19.69 17.68 -5.71
C CYS A 96 21.02 18.47 -5.62
N GLU A 97 22.15 17.86 -5.98
CA GLU A 97 23.57 18.25 -5.77
C GLU A 97 24.19 17.74 -4.46
N LYS A 98 25.38 17.10 -4.43
CA LYS A 98 26.46 16.90 -5.41
C LYS A 98 27.41 15.80 -4.90
N ILE A 99 27.93 15.01 -5.84
CA ILE A 99 29.32 14.51 -5.97
C ILE A 99 29.91 13.62 -4.84
N LEU A 100 30.23 12.38 -5.21
CA LEU A 100 31.24 11.54 -4.55
C LEU A 100 32.51 11.49 -5.43
N PRO A 101 33.69 11.20 -4.84
CA PRO A 101 34.91 11.99 -4.93
C PRO A 101 35.63 11.95 -6.28
#